data_AF-A0A0N4WG90-F1
#
_entry.id   AF-A0A0N4WG90-F1
#
_cell.length_a   1.000
_cell.length_b   1.000
_cell.length_c   1.000
_cell.angle_alpha   90.00
_cell.angle_beta   90.00
_cell.angle_gamma   90.00
#
_symmetry.space_group_name_H-M   'P 1'
#
loop_
_entity.id
_entity.type
_entity.pdbx_description
1 polymer ?
#
loop_
_entity_poly.entity_id
_entity_poly.type
_entity_poly.pdbx_seq_one_letter_code
_entity_poly.pdbx_strand_id
1 'polypeptide(L)'
;LSLDEYRYLSILRFVADKSRQDGAPETPVDLHTVLLGLAANYPDSLSYHDFKHLRRYERRRRVIETLLFQPERTVDLLYEDREEYKIAEMRNSDATGRAVRIMLHLHFPSTLCMTTASLMNSTKPGGLFHDLLSCCRTIIADEASQIPEPVSVSRFLRKVVEYHSHIKGTVHDKNGL
;
A
#
# COMPACT_ATOMS: atom_id res chain seq x y z
N LEU A 1 21.02 -2.26 11.84
CA LEU A 1 20.91 -1.75 10.46
C LEU A 1 20.02 -0.52 10.49
N SER A 2 20.54 0.64 10.12
CA SER A 2 19.78 1.91 10.14
C SER A 2 19.05 2.07 8.81
N LEU A 3 17.80 2.55 8.85
CA LEU A 3 17.03 2.87 7.63
C LEU A 3 17.73 3.94 6.76
N ASP A 4 18.62 4.75 7.35
CA ASP A 4 19.40 5.75 6.63
C ASP A 4 20.43 5.17 5.65
N GLU A 5 20.93 3.95 5.90
CA GLU A 5 21.85 3.25 4.98
C GLU A 5 21.17 2.82 3.69
N TYR A 6 19.84 2.94 3.59
CA TYR A 6 19.04 2.47 2.46
C TYR A 6 18.25 3.58 1.76
N ARG A 7 18.59 4.87 1.97
CA ARG A 7 17.91 6.01 1.31
C ARG A 7 17.88 5.95 -0.22
N TYR A 8 18.79 5.17 -0.84
CA TYR A 8 18.79 4.91 -2.29
C TYR A 8 17.74 3.87 -2.74
N LEU A 9 17.15 3.12 -1.80
CA LEU A 9 16.06 2.19 -2.09
C LEU A 9 14.76 2.99 -2.14
N SER A 10 14.26 3.20 -3.37
CA SER A 10 12.87 3.62 -3.59
C SER A 10 11.94 2.46 -3.26
N ILE A 11 11.62 2.34 -1.97
CA ILE A 11 10.75 1.31 -1.42
C ILE A 11 9.32 1.83 -1.44
N LEU A 12 8.41 0.98 -1.88
CA LEU A 12 6.98 1.17 -1.74
C LEU A 12 6.41 -0.02 -0.98
N ARG A 13 5.67 0.21 0.10
CA ARG A 13 5.02 -0.84 0.87
C ARG A 13 3.51 -0.81 0.63
N PHE A 14 2.93 -1.89 0.13
CA PHE A 14 1.49 -2.04 0.03
C PHE A 14 0.95 -2.80 1.25
N VAL A 15 0.17 -2.08 2.07
CA VAL A 15 -0.54 -2.62 3.22
C VAL A 15 -2.03 -2.51 2.93
N ALA A 16 -2.76 -3.61 3.02
CA ALA A 16 -4.20 -3.61 2.82
C ALA A 16 -4.92 -2.88 3.97
N ASP A 17 -6.07 -2.28 3.68
CA ASP A 17 -6.86 -1.55 4.67
C ASP A 17 -7.22 -2.40 5.89
N LYS A 18 -7.54 -3.68 5.65
CA LYS A 18 -7.82 -4.63 6.73
C LYS A 18 -6.61 -4.80 7.66
N SER A 19 -5.41 -4.95 7.12
CA SER A 19 -4.18 -5.06 7.93
C SER A 19 -3.91 -3.77 8.73
N ARG A 20 -4.24 -2.59 8.17
CA ARG A 20 -4.17 -1.32 8.92
C ARG A 20 -5.19 -1.29 10.07
N GLN A 21 -6.41 -1.78 9.84
CA GLN A 21 -7.43 -1.87 10.90
C GLN A 21 -7.00 -2.80 12.03
N ASP A 22 -6.26 -3.85 11.68
CA ASP A 22 -5.72 -4.83 12.63
C ASP A 22 -4.44 -4.33 13.33
N GLY A 23 -4.05 -3.06 13.14
CA GLY A 23 -2.97 -2.40 13.88
C GLY A 23 -1.60 -2.40 13.20
N ALA A 24 -1.52 -2.70 11.90
CA ALA A 24 -0.25 -2.57 11.17
C ALA A 24 0.28 -1.12 11.27
N PRO A 25 1.56 -0.92 11.64
CA PRO A 25 2.13 0.42 11.80
C PRO A 25 2.16 1.12 10.44
N GLU A 26 1.84 2.41 10.41
CA GLU A 26 1.95 3.24 9.19
C GLU A 26 3.38 3.77 9.01
N THR A 27 3.85 3.79 7.77
CA THR A 27 5.16 4.33 7.43
C THR A 27 5.09 5.31 6.25
N PRO A 28 6.08 6.21 6.09
CA PRO A 28 6.12 7.14 4.96
C PRO A 28 6.19 6.47 3.58
N VAL A 29 6.67 5.23 3.51
CA VAL A 29 6.79 4.46 2.26
C VAL A 29 5.54 3.65 1.93
N ASP A 30 4.49 3.75 2.75
CA ASP A 30 3.24 3.05 2.48
C ASP A 30 2.55 3.65 1.27
N LEU A 31 2.04 2.79 0.39
CA LEU A 31 1.33 3.19 -0.82
C LEU A 31 0.27 4.24 -0.52
N HIS A 32 -0.55 3.99 0.51
CA HIS A 32 -1.60 4.93 0.90
C HIS A 32 -1.02 6.32 1.25
N THR A 33 0.00 6.38 2.09
CA THR A 33 0.68 7.62 2.49
C THR A 33 1.28 8.35 1.29
N VAL A 34 1.95 7.61 0.40
CA VAL A 34 2.54 8.15 -0.83
C VAL A 34 1.46 8.74 -1.72
N LEU A 35 0.37 8.01 -1.98
CA LEU A 35 -0.71 8.44 -2.86
C LEU A 35 -1.45 9.69 -2.32
N LEU A 36 -1.67 9.79 -1.01
CA LEU A 36 -2.24 11.00 -0.39
C LEU A 36 -1.31 12.21 -0.52
N GLY A 37 0.01 12.00 -0.50
CA GLY A 37 1.02 13.05 -0.56
C GLY A 37 1.33 13.58 -1.96
N LEU A 38 1.00 12.84 -3.04
CA LEU A 38 1.44 13.16 -4.40
C LEU A 38 1.12 14.60 -4.84
N ALA A 39 -0.11 15.07 -4.61
CA ALA A 39 -0.53 16.40 -5.04
C ALA A 39 0.22 17.52 -4.29
N ALA A 40 0.56 17.28 -3.02
CA ALA A 40 1.29 18.25 -2.20
C ALA A 40 2.79 18.24 -2.47
N ASN A 41 3.35 17.06 -2.75
CA ASN A 41 4.80 16.87 -2.90
C ASN A 41 5.32 17.14 -4.31
N TYR A 42 4.45 17.04 -5.34
CA TYR A 42 4.83 17.19 -6.75
C TYR A 42 3.93 18.15 -7.54
N PRO A 43 3.54 19.33 -7.00
CA PRO A 43 2.58 20.21 -7.67
C PRO A 43 3.08 20.66 -9.06
N ASP A 44 4.37 20.95 -9.19
CA ASP A 44 4.96 21.46 -10.43
C ASP A 44 5.22 20.38 -11.49
N SER A 45 5.18 19.11 -11.10
CA SER A 45 5.38 17.96 -12.00
C SER A 45 4.07 17.34 -12.49
N LEU A 46 2.92 17.91 -12.08
CA LEU A 46 1.60 17.38 -12.39
C LEU A 46 0.90 18.22 -13.47
N SER A 47 0.22 17.54 -14.39
CA SER A 47 -0.77 18.21 -15.24
C SER A 47 -1.93 18.74 -14.39
N TYR A 48 -2.63 19.77 -14.87
CA TYR A 48 -3.84 20.26 -14.21
C TYR A 48 -4.86 19.14 -13.97
N HIS A 49 -5.02 18.22 -14.93
CA HIS A 49 -5.95 17.11 -14.83
C HIS A 49 -5.55 16.10 -13.76
N ASP A 50 -4.26 15.76 -13.66
CA ASP A 50 -3.77 14.81 -12.68
C ASP A 50 -3.74 15.40 -11.28
N PHE A 51 -3.36 16.67 -11.14
CA PHE A 51 -3.49 17.41 -9.87
C PHE A 51 -4.93 17.41 -9.37
N LYS A 52 -5.90 17.77 -10.24
CA LYS A 52 -7.33 17.77 -9.90
C LYS A 52 -7.83 16.36 -9.53
N HIS A 53 -7.38 15.33 -10.26
CA HIS A 53 -7.71 13.94 -9.96
C HIS A 53 -7.19 13.52 -8.57
N LEU A 54 -5.91 13.79 -8.28
CA LEU A 54 -5.28 13.45 -7.01
C LEU A 54 -5.93 14.16 -5.82
N ARG A 55 -6.29 15.44 -5.94
CA ARG A 55 -7.02 16.16 -4.87
C ARG A 55 -8.40 15.57 -4.61
N ARG A 56 -9.10 15.13 -5.65
CA ARG A 56 -10.40 14.45 -5.51
C ARG A 56 -10.22 13.07 -4.87
N TYR A 57 -9.18 12.34 -5.27
CA TYR A 57 -8.82 11.06 -4.67
C TYR A 57 -8.52 11.22 -3.18
N GLU A 58 -7.64 12.16 -2.80
CA GLU A 58 -7.26 12.46 -1.42
C GLU A 58 -8.48 12.73 -0.54
N ARG A 59 -9.38 13.64 -0.96
CA ARG A 59 -10.61 13.96 -0.22
C ARG A 59 -11.47 12.72 0.01
N ARG A 60 -11.73 11.95 -1.05
CA ARG A 60 -12.59 10.76 -0.97
C ARG A 60 -11.96 9.65 -0.14
N ARG A 61 -10.65 9.49 -0.26
CA ARG A 61 -9.90 8.51 0.51
C ARG A 61 -9.99 8.82 2.00
N ARG A 62 -9.87 10.09 2.39
CA ARG A 62 -10.10 10.50 3.79
C ARG A 62 -11.51 10.17 4.29
N VAL A 63 -12.55 10.34 3.47
CA VAL A 63 -13.91 9.94 3.86
C VAL A 63 -14.00 8.44 4.13
N ILE A 64 -13.42 7.62 3.24
CA ILE A 64 -13.35 6.16 3.43
C ILE A 64 -12.59 5.82 4.71
N GLU A 65 -11.48 6.49 4.99
CA GLU A 65 -10.64 6.20 6.14
C GLU A 65 -11.25 6.61 7.47
N THR A 66 -11.95 7.74 7.53
CA THR A 66 -12.75 8.10 8.71
C THR A 66 -13.76 6.99 9.02
N LEU A 67 -14.40 6.43 8.00
CA LEU A 67 -15.35 5.33 8.18
C LEU A 67 -14.71 4.01 8.61
N LEU A 68 -13.55 3.68 8.06
CA LEU A 68 -12.87 2.42 8.36
C LEU A 68 -12.14 2.42 9.72
N PHE A 69 -11.59 3.56 10.13
CA PHE A 69 -10.69 3.65 11.29
C PHE A 69 -11.24 4.46 12.46
N GLN A 70 -12.34 5.20 12.26
CA GLN A 70 -13.01 5.99 13.30
C GLN A 70 -14.53 5.71 13.30
N PRO A 71 -14.98 4.45 13.41
CA PRO A 71 -16.39 4.08 13.31
C PRO A 71 -17.28 4.77 14.35
N GLU A 72 -16.72 5.15 15.50
CA GLU A 72 -17.42 5.93 16.53
C GLU A 72 -17.84 7.32 16.04
N ARG A 73 -17.12 7.91 15.09
CA ARG A 73 -17.45 9.20 14.50
C ARG A 73 -18.52 9.11 13.41
N THR A 74 -18.97 7.90 13.09
CA THR A 74 -19.86 7.66 11.94
C THR A 74 -21.24 7.14 12.32
N VAL A 75 -21.49 7.00 13.62
CA VAL A 75 -22.78 6.56 14.18
C VAL A 75 -23.93 7.47 13.74
N ASP A 76 -23.68 8.78 13.62
CA ASP A 76 -24.69 9.80 13.27
C ASP A 76 -24.45 10.46 11.91
N LEU A 77 -23.86 9.75 10.94
CA LEU A 77 -23.68 10.33 9.59
C LEU A 77 -25.01 10.72 8.98
N LEU A 78 -25.07 11.96 8.50
CA LEU A 78 -26.18 12.47 7.71
C LEU A 78 -26.34 11.66 6.42
N TYR A 79 -27.54 11.74 5.83
CA TYR A 79 -27.81 11.05 4.57
C TYR A 79 -26.82 11.48 3.47
N GLU A 80 -26.50 12.77 3.38
CA GLU A 80 -25.53 13.26 2.39
C GLU A 80 -24.13 12.65 2.57
N ASP A 81 -23.67 12.51 3.81
CA ASP A 81 -22.35 11.93 4.10
C ASP A 81 -22.28 10.43 3.75
N ARG A 82 -23.38 9.70 3.97
CA ARG A 82 -23.52 8.30 3.57
C ARG A 82 -23.48 8.15 2.05
N GLU A 83 -24.14 9.05 1.33
CA GLU A 83 -24.09 9.06 -0.13
C GLU A 83 -22.70 9.44 -0.66
N GLU A 84 -22.00 10.41 -0.03
CA GLU A 84 -20.62 10.74 -0.39
C GLU A 84 -19.69 9.53 -0.21
N TYR A 85 -19.86 8.76 0.88
CA TYR A 85 -19.12 7.52 1.09
C TYR A 85 -19.41 6.47 0.01
N LYS A 86 -20.68 6.16 -0.27
CA LYS A 86 -21.03 5.17 -1.32
C LYS A 86 -20.41 5.54 -2.66
N ILE A 87 -20.43 6.82 -3.02
CA ILE A 87 -19.80 7.32 -4.24
C ILE A 87 -18.27 7.17 -4.17
N ALA A 88 -17.66 7.43 -3.01
CA ALA A 88 -16.23 7.28 -2.79
C ALA A 88 -15.81 5.82 -2.93
N GLU A 89 -16.49 4.89 -2.26
CA GLU A 89 -16.23 3.44 -2.30
C GLU A 89 -16.40 2.88 -3.72
N MET A 90 -17.53 3.17 -4.37
CA MET A 90 -17.82 2.72 -5.73
C MET A 90 -16.75 3.15 -6.75
N ARG A 91 -16.13 4.32 -6.54
CA ARG A 91 -15.10 4.87 -7.44
C ARG A 91 -13.67 4.67 -6.93
N ASN A 92 -13.49 3.99 -5.79
CA ASN A 92 -12.20 3.91 -5.11
C ASN A 92 -11.16 3.13 -5.92
N SER A 93 -11.57 2.00 -6.50
CA SER A 93 -10.67 1.14 -7.29
C SER A 93 -10.08 1.90 -8.48
N ASP A 94 -10.93 2.49 -9.33
CA ASP A 94 -10.48 3.25 -10.51
C ASP A 94 -9.65 4.47 -10.13
N ALA A 95 -10.07 5.18 -9.07
CA ALA A 95 -9.36 6.36 -8.60
C ALA A 95 -7.97 6.01 -8.05
N THR A 96 -7.86 4.90 -7.30
CA THR A 96 -6.60 4.35 -6.80
C THR A 96 -5.71 3.89 -7.95
N GLY A 97 -6.26 3.15 -8.92
CA GLY A 97 -5.51 2.71 -10.10
C GLY A 97 -4.91 3.87 -10.89
N ARG A 98 -5.67 4.95 -11.08
CA ARG A 98 -5.15 6.16 -11.71
C ARG A 98 -4.11 6.89 -10.85
N ALA A 99 -4.29 6.96 -9.53
CA ALA A 99 -3.31 7.56 -8.64
C ALA A 99 -1.98 6.79 -8.65
N VAL A 100 -2.03 5.44 -8.66
CA VAL A 100 -0.85 4.57 -8.84
C VAL A 100 -0.18 4.84 -10.17
N ARG A 101 -0.93 4.94 -11.27
CA ARG A 101 -0.33 5.28 -12.58
C ARG A 101 0.39 6.63 -12.54
N ILE A 102 -0.20 7.66 -11.94
CA ILE A 102 0.46 8.98 -11.81
C ILE A 102 1.73 8.86 -10.97
N MET A 103 1.68 8.17 -9.83
CA MET A 103 2.85 7.91 -8.98
C MET A 103 4.01 7.33 -9.80
N LEU A 104 3.76 6.34 -10.65
CA LEU A 104 4.80 5.70 -11.45
C LEU A 104 5.47 6.63 -12.47
N HIS A 105 4.72 7.60 -13.00
CA HIS A 105 5.28 8.60 -13.91
C HIS A 105 6.13 9.64 -13.17
N LEU A 106 5.79 9.94 -11.92
CA LEU A 106 6.54 10.88 -11.08
C LEU A 106 7.78 10.23 -10.47
N HIS A 107 7.63 9.02 -9.95
CA HIS A 107 8.69 8.25 -9.31
C HIS A 107 8.39 6.75 -9.35
N PHE A 108 9.26 6.00 -10.02
CA PHE A 108 9.12 4.54 -10.06
C PHE A 108 9.73 3.88 -8.80
N PRO A 109 9.01 3.00 -8.08
CA PRO A 109 9.57 2.26 -6.95
C PRO A 109 10.47 1.12 -7.44
N SER A 110 11.73 1.10 -7.00
CA SER A 110 12.66 0.03 -7.37
C SER A 110 12.38 -1.26 -6.59
N THR A 111 11.78 -1.13 -5.40
CA THR A 111 11.42 -2.24 -4.52
C THR A 111 9.97 -2.12 -4.07
N LEU A 112 9.20 -3.20 -4.22
CA LEU A 112 7.80 -3.28 -3.79
C LEU A 112 7.65 -4.32 -2.68
N CYS A 113 7.20 -3.89 -1.50
CA CYS A 113 6.98 -4.74 -0.34
C CYS A 113 5.48 -4.96 -0.12
N MET A 114 5.01 -6.19 0.07
CA MET A 114 3.61 -6.46 0.42
C MET A 114 3.43 -7.85 1.03
N THR A 115 2.25 -8.18 1.56
CA THR A 115 1.97 -9.56 2.00
C THR A 115 1.81 -10.49 0.79
N THR A 116 2.07 -11.79 0.97
CA THR A 116 1.82 -12.80 -0.07
C THR A 116 0.37 -12.76 -0.58
N ALA A 117 -0.61 -12.61 0.31
CA ALA A 117 -2.02 -12.48 -0.08
C ALA A 117 -2.28 -11.22 -0.93
N SER A 118 -1.70 -10.08 -0.55
CA SER A 118 -1.79 -8.84 -1.33
C SER A 118 -1.14 -8.99 -2.70
N LEU A 119 0.01 -9.67 -2.78
CA LEU A 119 0.67 -9.96 -4.05
C LEU A 119 -0.26 -10.72 -4.98
N MET A 120 -0.72 -11.90 -4.56
CA MET A 120 -1.59 -12.76 -5.38
C MET A 120 -2.87 -12.05 -5.85
N ASN A 121 -3.46 -11.23 -4.98
CA ASN A 121 -4.71 -10.53 -5.29
C ASN A 121 -4.53 -9.31 -6.19
N SER A 122 -3.40 -8.61 -6.08
CA SER A 122 -3.17 -7.35 -6.79
C SER A 122 -2.43 -7.52 -8.12
N THR A 123 -1.83 -8.69 -8.37
CA THR A 123 -1.01 -8.94 -9.55
C THR A 123 -1.66 -9.84 -10.59
N LYS A 124 -2.87 -10.34 -10.33
CA LYS A 124 -3.70 -11.03 -11.33
C LYS A 124 -4.04 -10.10 -12.51
N PRO A 125 -4.40 -10.61 -13.70
CA PRO A 125 -4.88 -9.78 -14.80
C PRO A 125 -5.99 -8.81 -14.36
N GLY A 126 -5.80 -7.52 -14.65
CA GLY A 126 -6.69 -6.43 -14.21
C GLY A 126 -6.51 -5.99 -12.74
N GLY A 127 -5.56 -6.58 -12.02
CA GLY A 127 -5.19 -6.17 -10.66
C GLY A 127 -4.37 -4.87 -10.63
N LEU A 128 -4.38 -4.21 -9.46
CA LEU A 128 -3.78 -2.90 -9.24
C LEU A 128 -2.30 -2.81 -9.67
N PHE A 129 -1.56 -3.90 -9.48
CA PHE A 129 -0.12 -3.98 -9.73
C PHE A 129 0.26 -4.85 -10.92
N HIS A 130 -0.72 -5.37 -11.67
CA HIS A 130 -0.46 -6.25 -12.82
C HIS A 130 0.58 -5.68 -13.79
N ASP A 131 0.42 -4.41 -14.17
CA ASP A 131 1.31 -3.74 -15.12
C ASP A 131 2.60 -3.21 -14.47
N LEU A 132 2.64 -3.16 -13.13
CA LEU A 132 3.75 -2.59 -12.35
C LEU A 132 4.92 -3.57 -12.21
N LEU A 133 4.62 -4.86 -12.15
CA LEU A 133 5.59 -5.89 -11.79
C LEU A 133 6.69 -6.08 -12.83
N SER A 134 6.39 -5.83 -14.09
CA SER A 134 7.39 -5.85 -15.17
C SER A 134 8.47 -4.80 -14.97
N CYS A 135 8.12 -3.70 -14.29
CA CYS A 135 8.99 -2.55 -14.08
C CYS A 135 9.73 -2.62 -12.71
N CYS A 136 9.22 -3.35 -11.72
CA CYS A 136 9.89 -3.50 -10.41
C CYS A 136 11.17 -4.35 -10.50
N ARG A 137 12.26 -3.86 -9.88
CA ARG A 137 13.52 -4.62 -9.81
C ARG A 137 13.45 -5.72 -8.74
N THR A 138 12.84 -5.42 -7.60
CA THR A 138 12.75 -6.32 -6.45
C THR A 138 11.34 -6.30 -5.89
N ILE A 139 10.83 -7.48 -5.52
CA ILE A 139 9.58 -7.62 -4.78
C ILE A 139 9.92 -8.31 -3.46
N ILE A 140 9.37 -7.83 -2.35
CA ILE A 140 9.52 -8.47 -1.05
C ILE A 140 8.12 -8.86 -0.61
N ALA A 141 7.88 -10.16 -0.52
CA ALA A 141 6.63 -10.69 -0.02
C ALA A 141 6.82 -11.10 1.44
N ASP A 142 6.01 -10.58 2.35
CA ASP A 142 5.94 -11.13 3.70
C ASP A 142 5.24 -12.51 3.66
N GLU A 143 5.67 -13.40 4.54
CA GLU A 143 5.26 -14.80 4.60
C GLU A 143 5.48 -15.54 3.27
N ALA A 144 6.56 -15.25 2.55
CA ALA A 144 6.83 -15.84 1.23
C ALA A 144 6.86 -17.38 1.23
N SER A 145 7.12 -18.01 2.37
CA SER A 145 6.97 -19.46 2.60
C SER A 145 5.56 -20.01 2.31
N GLN A 146 4.53 -19.16 2.28
CA GLN A 146 3.15 -19.52 1.94
C GLN A 146 2.87 -19.49 0.42
N ILE A 147 3.82 -19.05 -0.40
CA ILE A 147 3.68 -19.07 -1.85
C ILE A 147 3.75 -20.53 -2.32
N PRO A 148 2.70 -21.07 -2.99
CA PRO A 148 2.77 -22.43 -3.51
C PRO A 148 3.93 -22.56 -4.50
N GLU A 149 4.75 -23.60 -4.36
CA GLU A 149 5.91 -23.88 -5.21
C GLU A 149 5.66 -23.67 -6.73
N PRO A 150 4.52 -24.10 -7.31
CA PRO A 150 4.23 -23.89 -8.73
C PRO A 150 4.19 -22.41 -9.15
N VAL A 151 3.84 -21.51 -8.23
CA VAL A 151 3.76 -20.07 -8.49
C VAL A 151 5.14 -19.43 -8.38
N SER A 152 6.00 -19.91 -7.47
CA SER A 152 7.37 -19.41 -7.24
C SER A 152 8.26 -19.51 -8.50
N VAL A 153 8.04 -20.51 -9.36
CA VAL A 153 8.84 -20.72 -10.59
C VAL A 153 8.45 -19.77 -11.73
N SER A 154 7.31 -19.08 -11.60
CA SER A 154 6.84 -18.11 -12.58
C SER A 154 7.79 -16.92 -12.69
N ARG A 155 7.88 -16.30 -13.89
CA ARG A 155 8.71 -15.10 -14.13
C ARG A 155 8.36 -13.94 -13.18
N PHE A 156 7.15 -13.95 -12.63
CA PHE A 156 6.61 -13.00 -11.66
C PHE A 156 7.30 -13.06 -10.29
N LEU A 157 7.70 -14.24 -9.80
CA LEU A 157 8.18 -14.43 -8.43
C LEU A 157 9.68 -14.69 -8.30
N ARG A 158 10.42 -14.81 -9.42
CA ARG A 158 11.91 -14.94 -9.40
C ARG A 158 12.65 -13.79 -8.70
N LYS A 159 11.96 -12.69 -8.41
CA LYS A 159 12.48 -11.51 -7.72
C LYS A 159 11.99 -11.37 -6.28
N VAL A 160 11.25 -12.36 -5.76
CA VAL A 160 10.82 -12.37 -4.35
C VAL A 160 12.01 -12.71 -3.48
N VAL A 161 12.44 -11.75 -2.67
CA VAL A 161 13.37 -12.01 -1.57
C VAL A 161 12.53 -12.41 -0.37
N GLU A 162 12.71 -13.64 0.09
CA GLU A 162 12.09 -14.15 1.31
C GLU A 162 12.75 -13.50 2.53
N TYR A 163 11.98 -12.72 3.31
CA TYR A 163 12.46 -12.13 4.55
C TYR A 163 11.87 -12.91 5.73
N HIS A 164 12.71 -13.69 6.41
CA HIS A 164 12.33 -14.34 7.66
C HIS A 164 12.47 -13.33 8.80
N SER A 165 11.35 -12.80 9.30
CA SER A 165 11.33 -12.02 10.54
C SER A 165 11.47 -12.95 11.75
N HIS A 166 12.71 -13.33 12.11
CA HIS A 166 12.98 -13.84 13.45
C HIS A 166 13.02 -12.68 14.45
N ILE A 167 11.85 -12.25 14.91
CA ILE A 167 11.70 -11.57 16.21
C ILE A 167 11.03 -12.57 17.15
N LYS A 168 11.79 -13.58 17.59
CA LYS A 168 11.48 -14.27 18.85
C LYS A 168 12.05 -13.40 19.97
N GLY A 169 11.17 -12.69 20.67
CA GLY A 169 11.49 -12.16 21.98
C GLY A 169 11.80 -13.32 22.93
N THR A 170 13.09 -13.59 23.16
CA THR A 170 13.52 -14.37 24.32
C THR A 170 13.39 -13.48 25.54
N VAL A 171 12.26 -13.57 26.23
CA VAL A 171 12.20 -13.25 27.66
C VAL A 171 12.81 -14.45 28.38
N HIS A 172 14.14 -14.42 28.54
CA HIS A 172 14.79 -15.14 29.62
C HIS A 172 14.84 -14.18 30.80
N ASP A 173 13.86 -14.25 31.68
CA ASP A 173 14.06 -13.86 33.07
C ASP A 173 14.16 -15.16 33.89
N LYS A 174 15.41 -15.59 34.07
CA LYS A 174 15.77 -16.55 35.11
C LYS A 174 16.21 -15.71 36.31
N ASN A 175 15.31 -15.51 37.26
CA ASN A 175 15.68 -15.12 38.62
C ASN A 175 15.00 -16.08 39.60
N GLY A 176 15.66 -17.22 39.78
CA GLY A 176 15.61 -17.98 41.01
C GLY A 176 16.99 -17.88 41.66
N LEU A 177 17.09 -17.07 42.70
CA LEU A 177 17.86 -17.23 43.94
C LEU A 177 17.69 -15.98 44.80
#